data_AF-A0A549J3E2-F1
#
_entry.id   AF-A0A549J3E2-F1
#
_cell.length_a   1.000
_cell.length_b   1.000
_cell.length_c   1.000
_cell.angle_alpha   90.00
_cell.angle_beta   90.00
_cell.angle_gamma   90.00
#
_symmetry.space_group_name_H-M   'P 1'
#
loop_
_entity.id
_entity.type
_entity.pdbx_description
1 polymer ?
#
loop_
_entity_poly.entity_id
_entity_poly.type
_entity_poly.pdbx_seq_one_letter_code
_entity_poly.pdbx_strand_id
1 'polypeptide(L)' 'MMGVDPQPPVKEKADLQKLTAWVDQGKYDEPEAQQLMAALQVALGDQHPQLQRLQRSIARQNMLKGKAQ' A
#
# COMPACT_ATOMS: atom_id res chain seq x y z
N MET A 1 -7.27 32.66 20.41
CA MET A 1 -7.26 32.13 19.04
C MET A 1 -6.95 30.65 19.13
N MET A 2 -7.96 29.79 18.99
CA MET A 2 -7.78 28.35 18.91
C MET A 2 -8.39 27.93 17.58
N GLY A 3 -7.54 27.49 16.67
CA GLY A 3 -7.87 27.01 15.34
C GLY A 3 -6.77 26.07 14.89
N VAL A 4 -6.51 25.06 15.71
CA VAL A 4 -5.74 23.89 15.28
C VAL A 4 -6.73 23.03 14.53
N ASP A 5 -6.69 23.07 13.20
CA ASP A 5 -7.36 22.04 12.40
C ASP A 5 -6.85 20.68 12.88
N PRO A 6 -7.71 19.79 13.41
CA PRO A 6 -7.29 18.46 13.77
C PRO A 6 -6.90 17.76 12.48
N GLN A 7 -5.61 17.49 12.33
CA GLN A 7 -5.04 16.61 11.32
C GLN A 7 -6.00 15.41 11.14
N PRO A 8 -6.50 15.10 9.93
CA PRO A 8 -7.43 13.99 9.76
C PRO A 8 -6.76 12.72 10.30
N PRO A 9 -7.48 11.84 11.01
CA PRO A 9 -6.87 10.71 11.69
C PRO A 9 -6.38 9.71 10.66
N VAL A 10 -5.11 9.80 10.27
CA VAL A 10 -4.25 8.70 9.79
C VAL A 10 -4.91 7.76 8.76
N LYS A 11 -5.71 8.28 7.82
CA LYS A 11 -6.41 7.48 6.81
C LYS A 11 -5.40 6.67 5.99
N GLU A 12 -4.30 7.31 5.61
CA GLU A 12 -3.22 6.70 4.87
C GLU A 12 -2.53 5.58 5.67
N LYS A 13 -2.46 5.69 7.00
CA LYS A 13 -1.90 4.63 7.84
C LYS A 13 -2.82 3.41 7.89
N ALA A 14 -4.13 3.61 8.01
CA ALA A 14 -5.09 2.51 7.96
C ALA A 14 -5.09 1.84 6.59
N ASP A 15 -5.04 2.64 5.53
CA ASP A 15 -4.95 2.19 4.14
C ASP A 15 -3.63 1.43 3.87
N LEU A 16 -2.49 1.91 4.40
CA LEU A 16 -1.21 1.19 4.35
C LEU A 16 -1.26 -0.15 5.06
N GLN A 17 -1.86 -0.21 6.25
CA GLN A 17 -2.02 -1.47 6.99
C GLN A 17 -2.92 -2.46 6.24
N LYS A 18 -4.02 -1.97 5.67
CA LYS A 18 -4.94 -2.76 4.86
C LYS A 18 -4.25 -3.32 3.62
N LEU A 19 -3.51 -2.47 2.89
CA LEU A 19 -2.76 -2.87 1.72
C LEU A 19 -1.68 -3.90 2.08
N THR A 20 -0.98 -3.71 3.20
CA THR A 20 0.00 -4.67 3.71
C THR A 20 -0.64 -6.04 3.94
N ALA A 21 -1.79 -6.08 4.62
CA ALA A 21 -2.50 -7.33 4.85
C ALA A 21 -2.95 -8.02 3.55
N TRP A 22 -3.35 -7.27 2.52
CA TRP A 22 -3.69 -7.83 1.22
C TRP A 22 -2.48 -8.38 0.47
N VAL A 23 -1.36 -7.66 0.48
CA VAL A 23 -0.10 -8.11 -0.12
C VAL A 23 0.39 -9.39 0.55
N ASP A 24 0.33 -9.48 1.87
CA ASP A 24 0.76 -10.67 2.62
C ASP A 24 -0.15 -11.89 2.36
N GLN A 25 -1.43 -11.67 2.05
CA GLN A 25 -2.36 -12.71 1.63
C GLN A 25 -2.24 -13.08 0.14
N GLY A 26 -1.33 -12.45 -0.61
CA GLY A 26 -1.20 -12.64 -2.06
C GLY A 26 -2.35 -12.02 -2.89
N LYS A 27 -3.19 -11.19 -2.28
CA LYS A 27 -4.35 -10.49 -2.89
C LYS A 27 -3.96 -9.15 -3.51
N TYR A 28 -2.70 -8.96 -3.84
CA TYR A 28 -2.19 -7.72 -4.43
C TYR A 28 -2.65 -7.52 -5.88
N ASP A 29 -3.13 -8.59 -6.52
CA ASP A 29 -3.70 -8.56 -7.88
C ASP A 29 -5.18 -8.15 -7.90
N GLU A 30 -5.83 -8.06 -6.74
CA GLU A 30 -7.24 -7.65 -6.63
C GLU A 30 -7.42 -6.17 -7.04
N PRO A 31 -8.52 -5.82 -7.73
CA PRO A 31 -8.78 -4.45 -8.17
C PRO A 31 -8.73 -3.43 -7.03
N GLU A 32 -9.27 -3.78 -5.86
CA GLU A 32 -9.29 -2.91 -4.69
C GLU A 32 -7.88 -2.68 -4.13
N ALA A 33 -7.00 -3.69 -4.19
CA ALA A 33 -5.61 -3.56 -3.76
C ALA A 33 -4.82 -2.66 -4.71
N GLN A 34 -5.06 -2.79 -6.01
CA GLN A 34 -4.43 -1.91 -7.01
C GLN A 34 -4.90 -0.46 -6.88
N GLN A 35 -6.20 -0.24 -6.70
CA GLN A 35 -6.76 1.09 -6.45
C GLN A 35 -6.20 1.71 -5.16
N LEU A 36 -6.11 0.93 -4.09
CA LEU A 36 -5.56 1.39 -2.82
C LEU A 36 -4.06 1.73 -2.93
N MET A 37 -3.29 0.92 -3.66
CA MET A 37 -1.88 1.19 -3.95
C MET A 37 -1.71 2.51 -4.72
N ALA A 38 -2.52 2.73 -5.77
CA ALA A 38 -2.45 3.96 -6.55
C ALA A 38 -2.85 5.19 -5.71
N ALA A 39 -3.92 5.08 -4.90
CA ALA A 39 -4.34 6.15 -4.01
C ALA A 39 -3.26 6.51 -2.98
N LEU A 40 -2.60 5.49 -2.40
CA LEU A 40 -1.51 5.69 -1.46
C LEU A 40 -0.25 6.27 -2.11
N GLN A 41 0.06 5.91 -3.35
CA GLN A 41 1.17 6.52 -4.11
C GLN A 41 0.93 8.01 -4.33
N VAL A 42 -0.30 8.40 -4.68
CA VAL A 42 -0.67 9.82 -4.82
C VAL A 42 -0.63 10.55 -3.48
N ALA A 43 -1.11 9.93 -2.40
CA ALA A 43 -1.20 10.58 -1.09
C ALA A 43 0.15 10.69 -0.35
N LEU A 44 1.00 9.67 -0.45
CA LEU A 44 2.25 9.57 0.31
C LEU A 44 3.51 9.80 -0.53
N GLY A 45 3.38 9.76 -1.85
CA GLY A 45 4.49 9.77 -2.80
C GLY A 45 5.20 8.42 -2.93
N ASP A 46 5.79 8.19 -4.11
CA ASP A 46 6.48 6.94 -4.46
C ASP A 46 7.74 6.67 -3.63
N GLN A 47 8.28 7.70 -2.96
CA GLN A 47 9.44 7.59 -2.07
C GLN A 47 9.07 7.15 -0.65
N HIS A 48 7.78 6.95 -0.34
CA HIS A 48 7.38 6.54 0.99
C HIS A 48 7.96 5.15 1.35
N PRO A 49 8.69 5.01 2.47
CA PRO A 49 9.47 3.81 2.76
C PRO A 49 8.61 2.54 2.95
N GLN A 50 7.34 2.67 3.35
CA GLN A 50 6.43 1.52 3.43
C GLN A 50 5.90 1.10 2.07
N LEU A 51 5.62 2.04 1.17
CA LEU A 51 5.15 1.72 -0.19
C LEU A 51 6.23 1.00 -0.98
N GLN A 52 7.48 1.44 -0.89
CA GLN A 52 8.59 0.75 -1.51
C GLN A 52 8.79 -0.68 -0.98
N ARG A 53 8.54 -0.92 0.32
CA ARG A 53 8.56 -2.29 0.88
C ARG A 53 7.46 -3.15 0.28
N LEU A 54 6.25 -2.62 0.15
CA LEU A 54 5.12 -3.34 -0.44
C LEU A 54 5.37 -3.67 -1.91
N GLN A 55 5.85 -2.70 -2.70
CA GLN A 55 6.22 -2.92 -4.10
C GLN A 55 7.29 -4.02 -4.24
N ARG A 56 8.32 -4.04 -3.38
CA ARG A 56 9.33 -5.11 -3.36
C ARG A 56 8.72 -6.47 -3.00
N SER A 57 7.79 -6.52 -2.04
CA SER A 57 7.08 -7.76 -1.67
C SER A 57 6.27 -8.30 -2.84
N ILE A 58 5.49 -7.45 -3.50
CA ILE A 58 4.69 -7.80 -4.68
C ILE A 58 5.60 -8.30 -5.81
N ALA A 59 6.69 -7.58 -6.12
CA ALA A 59 7.63 -7.98 -7.17
C ALA A 59 8.24 -9.37 -6.90
N ARG A 60 8.62 -9.64 -5.63
CA ARG A 60 9.11 -10.96 -5.22
C ARG A 60 8.04 -12.04 -5.39
N GLN A 61 6.81 -11.79 -4.95
CA GLN A 61 5.70 -12.74 -5.08
C GLN A 61 5.40 -13.06 -6.55
N ASN A 62 5.40 -12.05 -7.42
CA ASN A 62 5.25 -12.24 -8.86
C ASN A 62 6.38 -13.07 -9.48
N MET A 63 7.63 -12.81 -9.10
CA MET A 63 8.76 -13.63 -9.54
C MET A 63 8.65 -15.09 -9.09
N LEU A 64 8.12 -15.35 -7.89
CA LEU A 64 7.92 -16.70 -7.38
C LEU A 64 6.75 -17.41 -8.07
N LYS A 65 5.63 -16.72 -8.32
CA LYS A 65 4.52 -17.25 -9.13
C LYS A 65 4.97 -17.63 -10.55
N GLY A 66 5.83 -16.82 -11.17
CA GLY A 66 6.36 -17.08 -12.51
C GLY A 66 7.40 -18.19 -12.61
N LYS A 67 8.08 -18.55 -11.52
CA LYS A 67 9.07 -19.64 -11.46
C LYS A 67 8.49 -21.01 -11.13
N ALA A 68 7.20 -21.07 -10.80
CA ALA A 68 6.48 -22.30 -10.49
C ALA A 68 5.86 -22.98 -11.73
N GLN A 69 6.22 -22.55 -12.94
CA GLN A 69 5.81 -23.11 -14.23
C GLN A 69 6.99 -23.78 -14.93
#